data_AF-A0A4T0WHI0-F1
#
_entry.id   AF-A0A4T0WHI0-F1
#
_cell.length_a   1.000
_cell.length_b   1.000
_cell.length_c   1.000
_cell.angle_alpha   90.00
_cell.angle_beta   90.00
_cell.angle_gamma   90.00
#
_symmetry.space_group_name_H-M   'P 1'
#
loop_
_entity.id
_entity.type
_entity.pdbx_description
1 polymer ?
#
loop_
_entity_poly.entity_id
_entity_poly.type
_entity_poly.pdbx_seq_one_letter_code
_entity_poly.pdbx_strand_id
1 'polypeptide(L)'
;MRHLCTVPVGLFPPAVFAPGFLRTIRLPSGSPAVSWSLGQQPRRPSTPGMSRRMTRASLKAELRKNEDTSSSPSVPEPSPPASGLAGPAPLRLPDQTAWEQWLQRSHGESPGVWLQIAKKNAERPTVTYDEALDVALCFGWIDGQRKAFDAQHFVQRFTPRRRNSMWSRRNVGKVAALTAAGRMTPAGQAEVDAARADGRWDRAYSSASVMEVPADFEDALRGNAEAKRFFDALGRTQRYVFLWRIETTRRPETRKRKIAEFVDLLSERKLLQ
;
A
#
# COMPACT_ATOMS: atom_id res chain seq x y z
N MET A 1 24.90 62.66 -0.17
CA MET A 1 26.19 62.10 -0.66
C MET A 1 26.47 60.81 0.09
N ARG A 2 26.94 59.77 -0.63
CA ARG A 2 27.16 58.36 -0.24
C ARG A 2 25.90 57.48 -0.32
N HIS A 3 25.89 56.29 -0.91
CA HIS A 3 26.67 55.63 -1.95
C HIS A 3 25.75 54.51 -2.46
N LEU A 4 25.39 54.53 -3.74
CA LEU A 4 24.71 53.43 -4.41
C LEU A 4 25.78 52.38 -4.77
N CYS A 5 25.68 51.18 -4.18
CA CYS A 5 26.49 50.03 -4.59
C CYS A 5 25.77 49.29 -5.72
N THR A 6 26.26 49.50 -6.93
CA THR A 6 25.92 48.76 -8.15
C THR A 6 26.70 47.45 -8.16
N VAL A 7 26.01 46.32 -8.31
CA VAL A 7 26.62 44.98 -8.48
C VAL A 7 26.64 44.65 -9.99
N PRO A 8 27.75 44.14 -10.56
CA PRO A 8 27.86 43.94 -12.01
C PRO A 8 27.17 42.64 -12.47
N VAL A 9 26.51 42.75 -13.62
CA VAL A 9 25.87 41.68 -14.40
C VAL A 9 26.96 40.81 -15.04
N GLY A 10 27.02 39.54 -14.66
CA GLY A 10 27.91 38.54 -15.25
C GLY A 10 27.33 37.93 -16.53
N LEU A 11 28.07 38.06 -17.62
CA LEU A 11 27.85 37.40 -18.92
C LEU A 11 27.99 35.87 -18.79
N PHE A 12 26.96 35.14 -19.22
CA PHE A 12 27.04 33.70 -19.54
C PHE A 12 27.29 33.53 -21.06
N PRO A 13 28.28 32.73 -21.49
CA PRO A 13 28.40 32.33 -22.90
C PRO A 13 27.40 31.19 -23.25
N PRO A 14 26.86 31.15 -24.48
CA PRO A 14 25.90 30.13 -24.90
C PRO A 14 26.56 28.78 -25.20
N ALA A 15 25.88 27.71 -24.80
CA ALA A 15 26.25 26.33 -25.12
C ALA A 15 26.00 26.02 -26.61
N VAL A 16 27.03 25.49 -27.27
CA VAL A 16 27.01 25.04 -28.66
C VAL A 16 26.30 23.68 -28.75
N PHE A 17 25.24 23.62 -29.56
CA PHE A 17 24.59 22.38 -30.00
C PHE A 17 25.39 21.74 -31.14
N ALA A 18 25.75 20.46 -31.00
CA ALA A 18 26.24 19.63 -32.10
C ALA A 18 25.15 18.61 -32.51
N PRO A 19 24.84 18.44 -33.80
CA PRO A 19 23.80 17.54 -34.26
C PRO A 19 24.35 16.17 -34.69
N GLY A 20 23.51 15.14 -34.52
CA GLY A 20 23.33 14.10 -35.53
C GLY A 20 24.26 12.88 -35.48
N PHE A 21 23.75 11.78 -34.94
CA PHE A 21 24.03 10.44 -35.50
C PHE A 21 22.74 9.61 -35.47
N LEU A 22 22.03 9.63 -36.60
CA LEU A 22 20.97 8.68 -36.90
C LEU A 22 21.63 7.33 -37.24
N ARG A 23 21.45 6.33 -36.37
CA ARG A 23 21.78 4.93 -36.69
C ARG A 23 20.53 4.24 -37.22
N THR A 24 20.54 3.97 -38.51
CA THR A 24 19.57 3.14 -39.23
C THR A 24 19.60 1.72 -38.68
N ILE A 25 18.53 1.29 -38.00
CA ILE A 25 18.36 -0.10 -37.59
C ILE A 25 17.63 -0.84 -38.72
N ARG A 26 18.35 -1.77 -39.36
CA ARG A 26 17.83 -2.70 -40.36
C ARG A 26 17.16 -3.88 -39.63
N LEU A 27 15.84 -4.02 -39.79
CA LEU A 27 15.09 -5.18 -39.31
C LEU A 27 15.36 -6.40 -40.22
N PRO A 28 15.68 -7.58 -39.68
CA PRO A 28 15.54 -8.82 -40.42
C PRO A 28 14.11 -9.34 -40.33
N SER A 29 13.53 -9.54 -41.50
CA SER A 29 12.29 -10.25 -41.78
C SER A 29 12.47 -11.77 -41.62
N GLY A 30 11.39 -12.43 -41.20
CA GLY A 30 11.16 -13.85 -41.49
C GLY A 30 11.24 -14.80 -40.30
N SER A 31 10.07 -15.24 -39.84
CA SER A 31 9.84 -16.65 -39.50
C SER A 31 8.34 -16.96 -39.54
N PRO A 32 7.94 -18.19 -39.93
CA PRO A 32 6.60 -18.48 -40.42
C PRO A 32 5.65 -19.02 -39.36
N ALA A 33 4.38 -19.01 -39.75
CA ALA A 33 3.18 -19.41 -39.03
C ALA A 33 3.28 -20.77 -38.30
N VAL A 34 2.84 -20.77 -37.04
CA VAL A 34 2.52 -21.98 -36.27
C VAL A 34 1.03 -22.26 -36.43
N SER A 35 0.72 -23.35 -37.13
CA SER A 35 -0.63 -23.90 -37.27
C SER A 35 -1.04 -24.61 -35.99
N TRP A 36 -2.17 -24.23 -35.41
CA TRP A 36 -2.81 -24.95 -34.31
C TRP A 36 -3.68 -26.08 -34.88
N SER A 37 -3.23 -27.32 -34.71
CA SER A 37 -4.04 -28.51 -34.97
C SER A 37 -5.04 -28.72 -33.83
N LEU A 38 -6.34 -28.70 -34.17
CA LEU A 38 -7.45 -29.10 -33.30
C LEU A 38 -7.37 -30.61 -33.04
N GLY A 39 -6.97 -30.99 -31.82
CA GLY A 39 -6.93 -32.37 -31.35
C GLY A 39 -8.00 -32.68 -30.30
N GLN A 40 -9.12 -33.22 -30.77
CA GLN A 40 -9.96 -34.27 -30.17
C GLN A 40 -10.47 -34.12 -28.71
N GLN A 41 -11.79 -33.98 -28.61
CA GLN A 41 -12.57 -34.25 -27.39
C GLN A 41 -12.77 -35.77 -27.17
N PRO A 42 -12.71 -36.27 -25.92
CA PRO A 42 -13.28 -37.57 -25.59
C PRO A 42 -14.74 -37.48 -25.12
N ARG A 43 -15.45 -38.56 -25.45
CA ARG A 43 -16.90 -38.77 -25.49
C ARG A 43 -17.52 -38.99 -24.09
N ARG A 44 -18.84 -38.70 -24.01
CA ARG A 44 -19.76 -39.10 -22.93
C ARG A 44 -19.93 -40.62 -22.84
N PRO A 45 -20.32 -41.14 -21.66
CA PRO A 45 -21.22 -42.28 -21.59
C PRO A 45 -22.60 -41.91 -21.00
N SER A 46 -23.59 -42.65 -21.47
CA SER A 46 -25.04 -42.55 -21.30
C SER A 46 -25.59 -43.21 -20.03
N THR A 47 -26.75 -42.71 -19.60
CA THR A 47 -27.63 -43.19 -18.50
C THR A 47 -28.23 -44.58 -18.80
N PRO A 48 -28.58 -45.37 -17.77
CA PRO A 48 -29.99 -45.51 -17.32
C PRO A 48 -30.08 -45.66 -15.77
N GLY A 49 -31.18 -45.50 -15.04
CA GLY A 49 -32.61 -45.53 -15.30
C GLY A 49 -33.39 -45.51 -13.97
N MET A 50 -34.73 -45.49 -14.10
CA MET A 50 -35.77 -45.86 -13.13
C MET A 50 -36.22 -44.84 -12.07
N SER A 51 -37.29 -44.12 -12.44
CA SER A 51 -38.21 -43.42 -11.54
C SER A 51 -39.03 -44.42 -10.72
N ARG A 52 -38.99 -44.31 -9.38
CA ARG A 52 -40.00 -44.93 -8.50
C ARG A 52 -41.08 -43.88 -8.22
N ARG A 53 -42.31 -44.12 -8.71
CA ARG A 53 -43.51 -43.41 -8.26
C ARG A 53 -43.80 -43.81 -6.82
N MET A 54 -43.80 -42.85 -5.89
CA MET A 54 -44.37 -43.07 -4.56
C MET A 54 -45.90 -43.03 -4.63
N THR A 55 -46.54 -43.91 -3.86
CA THR A 55 -47.99 -44.00 -3.74
C THR A 55 -48.57 -42.87 -2.88
N ARG A 56 -49.84 -42.51 -3.11
CA ARG A 56 -50.57 -41.41 -2.45
C ARG A 56 -50.64 -41.52 -0.91
N ALA A 57 -50.39 -42.72 -0.35
CA ALA A 57 -50.29 -42.94 1.10
C ALA A 57 -48.95 -42.47 1.70
N SER A 58 -47.84 -42.50 0.93
CA SER A 58 -46.52 -42.04 1.40
C SER A 58 -46.41 -40.51 1.40
N LEU A 59 -47.10 -39.83 0.48
CA LEU A 59 -47.14 -38.36 0.43
C LEU A 59 -47.84 -37.73 1.66
N LYS A 60 -48.84 -38.42 2.24
CA LYS A 60 -49.58 -37.91 3.41
C LYS A 60 -48.84 -38.10 4.74
N ALA A 61 -47.90 -39.04 4.82
CA ALA A 61 -47.06 -39.25 6.00
C ALA A 61 -45.91 -38.23 6.07
N GLU A 62 -45.32 -37.86 4.92
CA GLU A 62 -44.28 -36.82 4.84
C GLU A 62 -44.84 -35.42 5.16
N LEU A 63 -46.08 -35.11 4.74
CA LEU A 63 -46.72 -33.82 5.00
C LEU A 63 -47.06 -33.57 6.47
N ARG A 64 -47.27 -34.64 7.28
CA ARG A 64 -47.53 -34.51 8.72
C ARG A 64 -46.27 -34.32 9.59
N LYS A 65 -45.07 -34.54 9.03
CA LYS A 65 -43.81 -34.28 9.75
C LYS A 65 -43.28 -32.85 9.57
N ASN A 66 -43.85 -32.07 8.66
CA ASN A 66 -43.38 -30.73 8.31
C ASN A 66 -44.23 -29.57 8.88
N GLU A 67 -45.26 -29.85 9.67
CA GLU A 67 -46.08 -28.79 10.30
C GLU A 67 -45.63 -28.40 11.72
N ASP A 68 -44.67 -29.12 12.33
CA ASP A 68 -44.15 -28.83 13.69
C ASP A 68 -42.71 -28.30 13.71
N THR A 69 -42.26 -27.66 12.63
CA THR A 69 -40.96 -26.96 12.66
C THR A 69 -40.99 -25.67 11.83
N SER A 70 -41.90 -24.77 12.19
CA SER A 70 -41.77 -23.36 11.83
C SER A 70 -40.71 -22.70 12.70
N SER A 71 -39.44 -22.86 12.33
CA SER A 71 -38.42 -21.86 12.62
C SER A 71 -37.78 -21.50 11.29
N SER A 72 -38.02 -20.27 10.85
CA SER A 72 -37.37 -19.67 9.68
C SER A 72 -35.88 -19.98 9.68
N PRO A 73 -35.26 -20.31 8.52
CA PRO A 73 -33.82 -20.37 8.44
C PRO A 73 -33.32 -18.94 8.59
N SER A 74 -32.90 -18.58 9.81
CA SER A 74 -32.13 -17.38 10.05
C SER A 74 -30.89 -17.47 9.18
N VAL A 75 -30.86 -16.67 8.12
CA VAL A 75 -29.59 -16.25 7.50
C VAL A 75 -28.69 -15.87 8.68
N PRO A 76 -27.47 -16.41 8.81
CA PRO A 76 -26.60 -15.98 9.88
C PRO A 76 -26.45 -14.47 9.73
N GLU A 77 -27.00 -13.73 10.69
CA GLU A 77 -26.73 -12.29 10.77
C GLU A 77 -25.22 -12.14 10.68
N PRO A 78 -24.72 -11.23 9.82
CA PRO A 78 -23.30 -10.96 9.78
C PRO A 78 -22.87 -10.67 11.23
N SER A 79 -21.90 -11.44 11.71
CA SER A 79 -21.39 -11.30 13.07
C SER A 79 -21.14 -9.81 13.36
N PRO A 80 -21.53 -9.29 14.53
CA PRO A 80 -21.29 -7.89 14.86
C PRO A 80 -19.80 -7.58 14.64
N PRO A 81 -19.45 -6.41 14.08
CA PRO A 81 -18.05 -6.09 13.83
C PRO A 81 -17.28 -6.24 15.13
N ALA A 82 -16.08 -6.81 15.04
CA ALA A 82 -15.19 -6.94 16.18
C ALA A 82 -14.95 -5.53 16.76
N SER A 83 -15.72 -5.17 17.78
CA SER A 83 -15.68 -3.89 18.47
C SER A 83 -14.45 -3.86 19.37
N GLY A 84 -13.27 -3.83 18.75
CA GLY A 84 -11.96 -3.65 19.38
C GLY A 84 -11.35 -2.27 19.09
N LEU A 85 -12.13 -1.34 18.56
CA LEU A 85 -11.72 0.05 18.37
C LEU A 85 -12.18 0.85 19.58
N ALA A 86 -11.25 1.19 20.49
CA ALA A 86 -11.52 2.19 21.50
C ALA A 86 -11.69 3.56 20.82
N GLY A 87 -12.85 4.20 20.99
CA GLY A 87 -13.14 5.54 20.45
C GLY A 87 -14.45 5.63 19.68
N PRO A 88 -14.71 6.78 19.00
CA PRO A 88 -15.90 6.97 18.19
C PRO A 88 -15.94 6.00 17.00
N ALA A 89 -17.16 5.73 16.51
CA ALA A 89 -17.39 4.84 15.39
C ALA A 89 -16.59 5.27 14.13
N PRO A 90 -16.07 4.33 13.32
CA PRO A 90 -15.38 4.66 12.08
C PRO A 90 -16.24 5.49 11.13
N LEU A 91 -15.64 6.51 10.54
CA LEU A 91 -16.24 7.35 9.51
C LEU A 91 -16.37 6.55 8.21
N ARG A 92 -17.57 6.52 7.61
CA ARG A 92 -17.81 5.86 6.32
C ARG A 92 -18.23 6.90 5.30
N LEU A 93 -17.45 7.04 4.22
CA LEU A 93 -17.67 8.04 3.16
C LEU A 93 -17.75 7.36 1.79
N PRO A 94 -18.67 7.78 0.92
CA PRO A 94 -18.93 7.09 -0.35
C PRO A 94 -17.79 7.23 -1.35
N ASP A 95 -17.07 8.36 -1.36
CA ASP A 95 -16.11 8.69 -2.39
C ASP A 95 -15.05 9.71 -1.91
N GLN A 96 -14.11 10.02 -2.82
CA GLN A 96 -13.03 10.98 -2.61
C GLN A 96 -13.56 12.39 -2.28
N THR A 97 -14.64 12.83 -2.92
CA THR A 97 -15.21 14.17 -2.74
C THR A 97 -15.78 14.33 -1.33
N ALA A 98 -16.49 13.34 -0.81
CA ALA A 98 -17.00 13.35 0.55
C ALA A 98 -15.87 13.39 1.59
N TRP A 99 -14.75 12.71 1.31
CA TRP A 99 -13.56 12.75 2.17
C TRP A 99 -12.86 14.10 2.15
N GLU A 100 -12.71 14.70 0.97
CA GLU A 100 -12.18 16.05 0.82
C GLU A 100 -13.01 17.09 1.57
N GLN A 101 -14.34 17.05 1.43
CA GLN A 101 -15.25 17.95 2.13
C GLN A 101 -15.15 17.79 3.66
N TRP A 102 -14.98 16.56 4.14
CA TRP A 102 -14.78 16.31 5.56
C TRP A 102 -13.47 16.94 6.05
N LEU A 103 -12.35 16.71 5.34
CA LEU A 103 -11.06 17.30 5.69
C LEU A 103 -11.09 18.82 5.62
N GLN A 104 -11.73 19.42 4.62
CA GLN A 104 -11.86 20.86 4.50
C GLN A 104 -12.46 21.51 5.76
N ARG A 105 -13.43 20.84 6.41
CA ARG A 105 -14.06 21.32 7.65
C ARG A 105 -13.29 20.97 8.91
N SER A 106 -12.60 19.82 8.95
CA SER A 106 -12.15 19.22 10.20
C SER A 106 -10.64 19.03 10.34
N HIS A 107 -9.84 19.30 9.30
CA HIS A 107 -8.40 18.97 9.28
C HIS A 107 -7.57 19.68 10.36
N GLY A 108 -7.96 20.89 10.78
CA GLY A 108 -7.26 21.68 11.80
C GLY A 108 -7.67 21.36 13.24
N GLU A 109 -8.85 20.74 13.44
CA GLU A 109 -9.43 20.54 14.77
C GLU A 109 -9.38 19.07 15.22
N SER A 110 -9.49 18.15 14.27
CA SER A 110 -9.55 16.73 14.57
C SER A 110 -8.16 16.16 14.88
N PRO A 111 -7.98 15.40 15.98
CA PRO A 111 -6.77 14.61 16.22
C PRO A 111 -6.68 13.38 15.30
N GLY A 112 -7.65 13.24 14.38
CA GLY A 112 -7.75 12.22 13.37
C GLY A 112 -8.95 11.29 13.56
N VAL A 113 -9.25 10.53 12.51
CA VAL A 113 -10.35 9.56 12.45
C VAL A 113 -9.91 8.16 12.07
N TRP A 114 -10.76 7.17 12.35
CA TRP A 114 -10.76 5.89 11.65
C TRP A 114 -11.71 6.00 10.47
N LEU A 115 -11.24 5.68 9.27
CA LEU A 115 -12.03 5.64 8.05
C LEU A 115 -12.34 4.18 7.70
N GLN A 116 -13.62 3.84 7.56
CA GLN A 116 -14.07 2.54 7.09
C GLN A 116 -13.99 2.50 5.55
N ILE A 117 -13.19 1.57 5.03
CA ILE A 117 -12.90 1.42 3.61
C ILE A 117 -13.36 0.04 3.15
N ALA A 118 -14.16 0.02 2.08
CA ALA A 118 -14.60 -1.17 1.39
C ALA A 118 -13.42 -1.97 0.82
N LYS A 119 -13.47 -3.30 0.97
CA LYS A 119 -12.59 -4.22 0.24
C LYS A 119 -13.00 -4.26 -1.23
N LYS A 120 -12.10 -4.75 -2.09
CA LYS A 120 -12.29 -4.77 -3.55
C LYS A 120 -13.61 -5.44 -4.02
N ASN A 121 -14.07 -6.45 -3.29
CA ASN A 121 -15.28 -7.22 -3.64
C ASN A 121 -16.47 -6.87 -2.72
N ALA A 122 -16.45 -5.69 -2.11
CA ALA A 122 -17.54 -5.28 -1.25
C ALA A 122 -18.78 -4.93 -2.07
N GLU A 123 -19.97 -5.29 -1.59
CA GLU A 123 -21.24 -4.97 -2.24
C GLU A 123 -21.48 -3.46 -2.38
N ARG A 124 -20.98 -2.68 -1.41
CA ARG A 124 -21.13 -1.22 -1.38
C ARG A 124 -19.75 -0.56 -1.32
N PRO A 125 -19.27 0.01 -2.43
CA PRO A 125 -17.98 0.72 -2.43
C PRO A 125 -18.04 1.95 -1.51
N THR A 126 -16.85 2.38 -1.12
CA THR A 126 -16.56 3.62 -0.38
C THR A 126 -15.41 4.31 -1.08
N VAL A 127 -14.96 5.44 -0.56
CA VAL A 127 -13.65 5.99 -0.90
C VAL A 127 -12.58 4.89 -0.81
N THR A 128 -11.73 4.80 -1.82
CA THR A 128 -10.63 3.84 -1.84
C THR A 128 -9.48 4.33 -0.96
N TYR A 129 -8.59 3.42 -0.56
CA TYR A 129 -7.40 3.80 0.22
C TYR A 129 -6.52 4.82 -0.52
N ASP A 130 -6.31 4.64 -1.83
CA ASP A 130 -5.43 5.53 -2.58
C ASP A 130 -6.02 6.93 -2.74
N GLU A 131 -7.32 7.04 -3.01
CA GLU A 131 -8.04 8.33 -3.00
C GLU A 131 -7.98 8.99 -1.62
N ALA A 132 -8.24 8.21 -0.56
CA ALA A 132 -8.21 8.73 0.80
C ALA A 132 -6.83 9.26 1.19
N LEU A 133 -5.77 8.55 0.80
CA LEU A 133 -4.39 8.98 1.04
C LEU A 133 -4.02 10.23 0.23
N ASP A 134 -4.41 10.30 -1.04
CA ASP A 134 -4.09 11.46 -1.89
C ASP A 134 -4.72 12.74 -1.33
N VAL A 135 -6.00 12.68 -0.96
CA VAL A 135 -6.65 13.82 -0.30
C VAL A 135 -6.00 14.09 1.06
N ALA A 136 -5.69 13.08 1.88
CA ALA A 136 -5.03 13.30 3.16
C ALA A 136 -3.70 14.06 3.01
N LEU A 137 -2.88 13.70 2.01
CA LEU A 137 -1.62 14.41 1.72
C LEU A 137 -1.87 15.88 1.34
N CYS A 138 -2.92 16.18 0.58
CA CYS A 138 -3.28 17.56 0.24
C CYS A 138 -3.57 18.43 1.47
N PHE A 139 -4.02 17.85 2.58
CA PHE A 139 -4.36 18.55 3.83
C PHE A 139 -3.28 18.42 4.93
N GLY A 140 -2.11 17.84 4.63
CA GLY A 140 -1.04 17.66 5.63
C GLY A 140 -1.32 16.50 6.59
N TRP A 141 -2.16 15.56 6.18
CA TRP A 141 -2.52 14.35 6.92
C TRP A 141 -1.80 13.13 6.36
N ILE A 142 -1.83 12.03 7.12
CA ILE A 142 -1.23 10.75 6.74
C ILE A 142 -2.03 9.57 7.28
N ASP A 143 -1.92 8.43 6.62
CA ASP A 143 -2.44 7.16 7.10
C ASP A 143 -1.58 6.58 8.23
N GLY A 144 -2.18 5.70 9.03
CA GLY A 144 -1.52 5.01 10.13
C GLY A 144 -1.95 3.56 10.21
N GLN A 145 -2.47 3.15 11.37
CA GLN A 145 -2.86 1.77 11.62
C GLN A 145 -4.02 1.33 10.72
N ARG A 146 -3.90 0.12 10.19
CA ARG A 146 -4.98 -0.61 9.51
C ARG A 146 -5.46 -1.74 10.40
N LYS A 147 -6.79 -1.93 10.50
CA LYS A 147 -7.39 -3.06 11.20
C LYS A 147 -8.48 -3.70 10.34
N ALA A 148 -8.63 -5.02 10.43
CA ALA A 148 -9.81 -5.68 9.91
C ALA A 148 -11.06 -5.17 10.65
N PHE A 149 -12.19 -5.08 9.96
CA PHE A 149 -13.44 -4.62 10.55
C PHE A 149 -14.52 -5.67 10.39
N ASP A 150 -14.85 -6.05 9.16
CA ASP A 150 -15.81 -7.11 8.85
C ASP A 150 -15.42 -7.85 7.55
N ALA A 151 -16.30 -8.69 7.02
CA ALA A 151 -16.07 -9.44 5.77
C ALA A 151 -15.87 -8.52 4.54
N GLN A 152 -16.54 -7.37 4.52
CA GLN A 152 -16.65 -6.42 3.41
C GLN A 152 -15.74 -5.19 3.56
N HIS A 153 -15.28 -4.87 4.77
CA HIS A 153 -14.58 -3.63 5.08
C HIS A 153 -13.35 -3.85 5.96
N PHE A 154 -12.46 -2.86 5.92
CA PHE A 154 -11.40 -2.66 6.90
C PHE A 154 -11.46 -1.21 7.37
N VAL A 155 -10.77 -0.89 8.47
CA VAL A 155 -10.61 0.50 8.92
C VAL A 155 -9.15 0.93 8.80
N GLN A 156 -8.96 2.19 8.43
CA GLN A 156 -7.66 2.84 8.30
C GLN A 156 -7.66 4.12 9.12
N ARG A 157 -6.69 4.26 10.04
CA ARG A 157 -6.51 5.49 10.81
C ARG A 157 -5.88 6.56 9.90
N PHE A 158 -6.43 7.77 9.93
CA PHE A 158 -5.86 8.97 9.30
C PHE A 158 -5.71 10.10 10.32
N THR A 159 -4.52 10.69 10.38
CA THR A 159 -4.18 11.73 11.37
C THR A 159 -3.45 12.89 10.71
N PRO A 160 -3.52 14.11 11.30
CA PRO A 160 -2.55 15.15 10.99
C PRO A 160 -1.12 14.62 11.13
N ARG A 161 -0.22 15.04 10.24
CA ARG A 161 1.20 14.70 10.39
C ARG A 161 1.75 15.37 11.64
N ARG A 162 2.63 14.65 12.35
CA ARG A 162 3.37 15.19 13.48
C ARG A 162 4.67 15.81 12.95
N ARG A 163 5.21 16.78 13.67
CA ARG A 163 6.46 17.48 13.33
C ARG A 163 7.59 16.58 12.85
N ASN A 164 7.75 15.38 13.42
CA ASN A 164 8.84 14.47 13.09
C ASN A 164 8.41 13.25 12.25
N SER A 165 7.19 13.25 11.70
CA SER A 165 6.67 12.14 10.89
C SER A 165 7.53 11.90 9.64
N MET A 166 7.98 10.66 9.46
CA MET A 166 8.81 10.24 8.32
C MET A 166 8.06 10.30 6.99
N TRP A 167 8.77 10.60 5.92
CA TRP A 167 8.26 10.54 4.55
C TRP A 167 8.72 9.26 3.86
N SER A 168 7.88 8.71 3.00
CA SER A 168 8.24 7.63 2.07
C SER A 168 8.42 8.21 0.68
N ARG A 169 9.27 7.59 -0.14
CA ARG A 169 9.44 8.00 -1.55
C ARG A 169 8.12 7.93 -2.33
N ARG A 170 7.25 6.97 -1.98
CA ARG A 170 5.89 6.86 -2.54
C ARG A 170 5.08 8.12 -2.29
N ASN A 171 5.08 8.62 -1.06
CA ASN A 171 4.29 9.80 -0.70
C ASN A 171 4.90 11.08 -1.26
N VAL A 172 6.23 11.17 -1.34
CA VAL A 172 6.91 12.25 -2.08
C VAL A 172 6.47 12.28 -3.55
N GLY A 173 6.41 11.12 -4.21
CA GLY A 173 5.92 11.01 -5.59
C GLY A 173 4.44 11.39 -5.73
N LYS A 174 3.58 10.96 -4.80
CA LYS A 174 2.16 11.36 -4.77
C LYS A 174 2.02 12.87 -4.61
N VAL A 175 2.74 13.49 -3.68
CA VAL A 175 2.73 14.95 -3.51
C VAL A 175 3.18 15.64 -4.78
N ALA A 176 4.23 15.18 -5.45
CA ALA A 176 4.67 15.79 -6.71
C ALA A 176 3.55 15.79 -7.78
N ALA A 177 2.84 14.66 -7.92
CA ALA A 177 1.68 14.57 -8.83
C ALA A 177 0.53 15.48 -8.40
N LEU A 178 0.22 15.54 -7.09
CA LEU A 178 -0.85 16.38 -6.54
C LEU A 178 -0.54 17.89 -6.68
N THR A 179 0.73 18.27 -6.50
CA THR A 179 1.20 19.65 -6.75
C THR A 179 1.06 20.00 -8.22
N ALA A 180 1.50 19.13 -9.12
CA ALA A 180 1.36 19.34 -10.57
C ALA A 180 -0.11 19.48 -10.99
N ALA A 181 -1.02 18.77 -10.33
CA ALA A 181 -2.46 18.86 -10.53
C ALA A 181 -3.14 20.06 -9.82
N GLY A 182 -2.40 20.90 -9.09
CA GLY A 182 -2.96 22.04 -8.35
C GLY A 182 -3.86 21.64 -7.17
N ARG A 183 -3.70 20.42 -6.65
CA ARG A 183 -4.59 19.82 -5.64
C ARG A 183 -4.15 20.09 -4.20
N MET A 184 -2.90 20.51 -3.99
CA MET A 184 -2.36 20.77 -2.66
C MET A 184 -3.03 21.98 -2.00
N THR A 185 -3.42 21.83 -0.75
CA THR A 185 -3.91 22.95 0.07
C THR A 185 -2.75 23.64 0.79
N PRO A 186 -2.93 24.86 1.35
CA PRO A 186 -1.92 25.51 2.16
C PRO A 186 -1.42 24.65 3.34
N ALA A 187 -2.31 23.89 3.99
CA ALA A 187 -1.94 23.01 5.09
C ALA A 187 -1.02 21.85 4.63
N GLY A 188 -1.34 21.23 3.50
CA GLY A 188 -0.48 20.19 2.92
C GLY A 188 0.86 20.74 2.47
N GLN A 189 0.88 21.92 1.85
CA GLN A 189 2.12 22.55 1.41
C GLN A 189 3.02 22.92 2.59
N ALA A 190 2.46 23.43 3.70
CA ALA A 190 3.23 23.74 4.90
C ALA A 190 3.95 22.51 5.47
N GLU A 191 3.31 21.33 5.46
CA GLU A 191 3.95 20.08 5.89
C GLU A 191 5.08 19.63 4.95
N VAL A 192 4.94 19.86 3.64
CA VAL A 192 5.98 19.61 2.65
C VAL A 192 7.18 20.53 2.88
N ASP A 193 6.93 21.82 3.07
CA ASP A 193 7.96 22.82 3.29
C ASP A 193 8.72 22.57 4.59
N ALA A 194 8.01 22.25 5.68
CA ALA A 194 8.62 21.87 6.96
C ALA A 194 9.52 20.62 6.81
N ALA A 195 9.07 19.62 6.05
CA ALA A 195 9.85 18.41 5.81
C ALA A 195 11.08 18.63 4.93
N ARG A 196 11.02 19.60 4.00
CA ARG A 196 12.20 20.03 3.23
C ARG A 196 13.18 20.77 4.12
N ALA A 197 12.70 21.72 4.92
CA ALA A 197 13.53 22.54 5.80
C ALA A 197 14.29 21.71 6.84
N ASP A 198 13.68 20.65 7.39
CA ASP A 198 14.32 19.77 8.36
C ASP A 198 15.00 18.53 7.74
N GLY A 199 15.01 18.43 6.41
CA GLY A 199 15.63 17.37 5.62
C GLY A 199 14.92 16.02 5.66
N ARG A 200 13.74 15.88 6.28
CA ARG A 200 12.96 14.61 6.22
C ARG A 200 12.50 14.26 4.81
N TRP A 201 12.33 15.27 3.96
CA TRP A 201 11.95 15.10 2.56
C TRP A 201 12.99 14.32 1.76
N ASP A 202 14.26 14.73 1.85
CA ASP A 202 15.36 14.09 1.11
C ASP A 202 15.69 12.69 1.65
N ARG A 203 15.41 12.47 2.94
CA ARG A 203 15.57 11.19 3.64
C ARG A 203 14.36 10.27 3.51
N ALA A 204 13.50 10.50 2.52
CA ALA A 204 12.32 9.67 2.33
C ALA A 204 12.72 8.21 2.04
N TYR A 205 12.24 7.28 2.87
CA TYR A 205 12.63 5.88 2.80
C TYR A 205 12.02 5.19 1.58
N SER A 206 12.73 4.18 1.08
CA SER A 206 12.31 3.42 -0.11
C SER A 206 11.25 2.36 0.25
N SER A 207 10.45 1.94 -0.74
CA SER A 207 9.56 0.80 -0.54
C SER A 207 10.34 -0.51 -0.49
N ALA A 208 9.74 -1.57 0.08
CA ALA A 208 10.32 -2.91 0.11
C ALA A 208 10.72 -3.46 -1.26
N SER A 209 10.10 -2.99 -2.34
CA SER A 209 10.39 -3.42 -3.71
C SER A 209 11.66 -2.81 -4.32
N VAL A 210 12.13 -1.67 -3.78
CA VAL A 210 13.27 -0.91 -4.30
C VAL A 210 14.41 -0.81 -3.26
N MET A 211 14.17 -1.29 -2.04
CA MET A 211 15.14 -1.20 -0.96
C MET A 211 16.34 -2.12 -1.20
N GLU A 212 17.50 -1.50 -1.43
CA GLU A 212 18.78 -2.17 -1.54
C GLU A 212 19.39 -2.43 -0.15
N VAL A 213 20.33 -3.37 -0.08
CA VAL A 213 21.08 -3.66 1.13
C VAL A 213 22.12 -2.56 1.32
N PRO A 214 22.10 -1.78 2.43
CA PRO A 214 23.12 -0.77 2.69
C PRO A 214 24.52 -1.38 2.77
N ALA A 215 25.51 -0.69 2.21
CA ALA A 215 26.89 -1.19 2.12
C ALA A 215 27.48 -1.58 3.48
N ASP A 216 27.20 -0.81 4.53
CA ASP A 216 27.67 -1.10 5.89
C ASP A 216 27.03 -2.35 6.50
N PHE A 217 25.79 -2.66 6.11
CA PHE A 217 25.14 -3.91 6.52
C PHE A 217 25.65 -5.10 5.69
N GLU A 218 25.86 -4.92 4.39
CA GLU A 218 26.43 -5.94 3.52
C GLU A 218 27.85 -6.33 3.96
N ASP A 219 28.68 -5.35 4.33
CA ASP A 219 30.03 -5.57 4.84
C ASP A 219 30.00 -6.32 6.19
N ALA A 220 29.06 -5.97 7.08
CA ALA A 220 28.88 -6.66 8.35
C ALA A 220 28.42 -8.13 8.14
N LEU A 221 27.49 -8.37 7.21
CA LEU A 221 27.07 -9.72 6.84
C LEU A 221 28.23 -10.53 6.24
N ARG A 222 29.10 -9.91 5.43
CA ARG A 222 30.29 -10.58 4.86
C ARG A 222 31.24 -11.08 5.95
N GLY A 223 31.27 -10.42 7.12
CA GLY A 223 32.03 -10.86 8.29
C GLY A 223 31.46 -12.11 9.00
N ASN A 224 30.22 -12.53 8.68
CA ASN A 224 29.59 -13.71 9.28
C ASN A 224 28.86 -14.55 8.21
N ALA A 225 29.51 -15.63 7.77
CA ALA A 225 29.02 -16.48 6.68
C ALA A 225 27.65 -17.12 6.96
N GLU A 226 27.33 -17.44 8.22
CA GLU A 226 26.02 -18.00 8.57
C GLU A 226 24.92 -16.94 8.45
N ALA A 227 25.14 -15.74 9.02
CA ALA A 227 24.22 -14.63 8.91
C ALA A 227 23.97 -14.25 7.45
N LYS A 228 25.02 -14.18 6.62
CA LYS A 228 24.89 -13.88 5.19
C LYS A 228 24.02 -14.91 4.47
N ARG A 229 24.31 -16.20 4.68
CA ARG A 229 23.54 -17.28 4.06
C ARG A 229 22.07 -17.25 4.47
N PHE A 230 21.79 -17.04 5.75
CA PHE A 230 20.41 -16.99 6.23
C PHE A 230 19.68 -15.77 5.67
N PHE A 231 20.31 -14.58 5.70
CA PHE A 231 19.75 -13.36 5.11
C PHE A 231 19.45 -13.51 3.62
N ASP A 232 20.37 -14.14 2.86
CA ASP A 232 20.21 -14.41 1.44
C ASP A 232 19.09 -15.43 1.14
N ALA A 233 18.73 -16.29 2.11
CA ALA A 233 17.58 -17.18 1.98
C ALA A 233 16.24 -16.50 2.29
N LEU A 234 16.24 -15.33 2.96
CA LEU A 234 15.02 -14.62 3.31
C LEU A 234 14.30 -14.03 2.09
N GLY A 235 12.97 -14.07 2.13
CA GLY A 235 12.13 -13.37 1.16
C GLY A 235 12.15 -11.85 1.36
N ARG A 236 11.70 -11.08 0.35
CA ARG A 236 11.72 -9.60 0.35
C ARG A 236 11.07 -8.98 1.59
N THR A 237 9.91 -9.50 2.01
CA THR A 237 9.18 -8.99 3.18
C THR A 237 9.99 -9.14 4.46
N GLN A 238 10.64 -10.29 4.66
CA GLN A 238 11.47 -10.53 5.85
C GLN A 238 12.73 -9.67 5.83
N ARG A 239 13.40 -9.52 4.68
CA ARG A 239 14.57 -8.64 4.56
C ARG A 239 14.23 -7.18 4.84
N TYR A 240 13.11 -6.70 4.30
CA TYR A 240 12.67 -5.31 4.45
C TYR A 240 12.59 -4.87 5.92
N VAL A 241 12.17 -5.78 6.81
CA VAL A 241 12.06 -5.52 8.25
C VAL A 241 13.42 -5.12 8.88
N PHE A 242 14.52 -5.70 8.42
CA PHE A 242 15.88 -5.34 8.83
C PHE A 242 16.33 -4.05 8.16
N LEU A 243 16.22 -4.01 6.83
CA LEU A 243 16.71 -2.91 5.99
C LEU A 243 16.04 -1.58 6.37
N TRP A 244 14.72 -1.59 6.60
CA TRP A 244 13.96 -0.42 7.01
C TRP A 244 14.41 0.10 8.39
N ARG A 245 14.67 -0.79 9.36
CA ARG A 245 15.16 -0.38 10.69
C ARG A 245 16.56 0.21 10.61
N ILE A 246 17.41 -0.30 9.72
CA ILE A 246 18.74 0.25 9.47
C ILE A 246 18.62 1.63 8.82
N GLU A 247 17.88 1.76 7.72
CA GLU A 247 17.71 3.02 6.97
C GLU A 247 17.09 4.14 7.82
N THR A 248 16.11 3.80 8.68
CA THR A 248 15.45 4.79 9.54
C THR A 248 16.22 5.14 10.82
N THR A 249 17.29 4.40 11.15
CA THR A 249 18.13 4.69 12.34
C THR A 249 19.11 5.81 12.05
N ARG A 250 18.89 6.97 12.70
CA ARG A 250 19.65 8.20 12.42
C ARG A 250 21.02 8.30 13.07
N ARG A 251 21.15 7.84 14.32
CA ARG A 251 22.40 8.00 15.09
C ARG A 251 23.41 6.97 14.61
N PRO A 252 24.60 7.37 14.11
CA PRO A 252 25.60 6.44 13.58
C PRO A 252 25.96 5.32 14.56
N GLU A 253 26.08 5.66 15.84
CA GLU A 253 26.42 4.72 16.91
C GLU A 253 25.30 3.70 17.12
N THR A 254 24.05 4.17 17.11
CA THR A 254 22.88 3.28 17.21
C THR A 254 22.73 2.40 15.98
N ARG A 255 23.07 2.93 14.79
CA ARG A 255 23.03 2.19 13.53
C ARG A 255 24.06 1.05 13.55
N LYS A 256 25.30 1.34 13.93
CA LYS A 256 26.36 0.32 14.08
C LYS A 256 25.95 -0.77 15.07
N ARG A 257 25.41 -0.39 16.24
CA ARG A 257 24.93 -1.36 17.23
C ARG A 257 23.81 -2.24 16.69
N LYS A 258 22.81 -1.66 16.01
CA LYS A 258 21.71 -2.43 15.39
C LYS A 258 22.20 -3.38 14.31
N ILE A 259 23.16 -2.96 13.49
CA ILE A 259 23.75 -3.82 12.48
C ILE A 259 24.39 -5.05 13.14
N ALA A 260 25.17 -4.86 14.21
CA ALA A 260 25.75 -5.96 14.96
C ALA A 260 24.67 -6.90 15.55
N GLU A 261 23.67 -6.33 16.24
CA GLU A 261 22.53 -7.09 16.79
C GLU A 261 21.80 -7.92 15.71
N PHE A 262 21.67 -7.37 14.50
CA PHE A 262 20.99 -8.05 13.40
C PHE A 262 21.84 -9.17 12.81
N VAL A 263 23.15 -8.97 12.70
CA VAL A 263 24.08 -10.03 12.27
C VAL A 263 24.04 -11.20 13.25
N ASP A 264 24.08 -10.92 14.56
CA ASP A 264 24.00 -11.95 15.60
C ASP A 264 22.67 -12.72 15.50
N LEU A 265 21.56 -11.99 15.43
CA LEU A 265 20.22 -12.58 15.32
C LEU A 265 20.05 -13.44 14.05
N LEU A 266 20.61 -12.99 12.92
CA LEU A 266 20.60 -13.75 11.66
C LEU A 266 21.53 -14.97 11.71
N SER A 267 22.66 -14.88 12.42
CA SER A 267 23.55 -16.03 12.63
C SER A 267 22.87 -17.13 13.44
N GLU A 268 21.98 -16.74 14.38
CA GLU A 268 21.11 -17.67 15.12
C GLU A 268 19.87 -18.12 14.33
N ARG A 269 19.76 -17.72 13.05
CA ARG A 269 18.62 -18.00 12.15
C ARG A 269 17.27 -17.51 12.67
N LYS A 270 17.27 -16.41 13.40
CA LYS A 270 16.07 -15.77 13.92
C LYS A 270 15.61 -14.64 12.99
N LEU A 271 14.34 -14.30 13.07
CA LEU A 271 13.76 -13.14 12.39
C LEU A 271 13.55 -12.01 13.38
N LEU A 272 13.63 -10.76 12.91
CA LEU A 272 13.16 -9.65 13.72
C LEU A 272 11.62 -9.71 13.81
N GLN A 273 11.12 -9.69 15.04
CA GLN A 273 9.70 -9.57 15.32
C GLN A 273 9.18 -8.14 15.13
#